data_AF-A0A658NWD2-F1
#
_entry.id   AF-A0A658NWD2-F1
#
_cell.length_a   1.000
_cell.length_b   1.000
_cell.length_c   1.000
_cell.angle_alpha   90.00
_cell.angle_beta   90.00
_cell.angle_gamma   90.00
#
_symmetry.space_group_name_H-M   'P 1'
#
loop_
_entity.id
_entity.type
_entity.pdbx_description
1 polymer ?
#
loop_
_entity_poly.entity_id
_entity_poly.type
_entity_poly.pdbx_seq_one_letter_code
_entity_poly.pdbx_strand_id
1 'polypeptide(L)'
;RGLSAEQIPVLVVRDRSGQTADFKLEKLDAAHVIAALQPLLDQEAILCSDSAGVYAAFARATGIAHRPLNIQHGPRVLDGVF
;
A
#
# COMPACT_ATOMS: atom_id res chain seq x y z
N ARG A 1 -9.53 8.05 -11.07
CA ARG A 1 -8.15 8.17 -11.61
C ARG A 1 -7.79 6.84 -12.23
N GLY A 2 -7.13 6.90 -13.40
CA GLY A 2 -6.33 5.88 -14.07
C GLY A 2 -6.61 4.39 -13.88
N LEU A 3 -7.50 3.85 -14.72
CA LEU A 3 -7.69 2.40 -14.93
C LEU A 3 -7.93 2.11 -16.42
N SER A 4 -7.44 2.99 -17.30
CA SER A 4 -7.61 2.78 -18.75
C SER A 4 -6.62 1.71 -19.22
N ALA A 5 -6.93 1.02 -20.31
CA ALA A 5 -6.12 -0.09 -20.82
C ALA A 5 -4.69 0.33 -21.20
N GLU A 6 -4.44 1.64 -21.34
CA GLU A 6 -3.14 2.21 -21.65
C GLU A 6 -2.22 2.35 -20.41
N GLN A 7 -2.70 2.05 -19.21
CA GLN A 7 -1.94 2.22 -17.98
C GLN A 7 -1.53 0.88 -17.37
N ILE A 8 -0.24 0.77 -17.03
CA ILE A 8 0.32 -0.37 -16.31
C ILE A 8 0.27 -0.06 -14.81
N PRO A 9 -0.50 -0.81 -14.01
CA PRO A 9 -0.53 -0.59 -12.57
C PRO A 9 0.78 -1.09 -11.96
N VAL A 10 1.50 -0.19 -11.30
CA VAL A 10 2.74 -0.48 -10.58
C VAL A 10 2.54 -0.17 -9.11
N LEU A 11 2.82 -1.15 -8.25
CA LEU A 11 2.84 -1.00 -6.79
C LEU A 11 4.30 -0.82 -6.35
N VAL A 12 4.57 0.23 -5.60
CA VAL A 12 5.89 0.46 -4.99
C VAL A 12 5.72 0.45 -3.48
N VAL A 13 6.58 -0.31 -2.81
CA VAL A 13 6.60 -0.48 -1.35
C VAL A 13 7.98 -0.09 -0.86
N ARG A 14 8.03 0.68 0.23
CA ARG A 14 9.29 1.08 0.85
C ARG A 14 9.16 1.04 2.36
N ASP A 15 10.15 0.43 3.01
CA ASP A 15 10.25 0.42 4.47
C ASP A 15 11.14 1.58 4.99
N ARG A 16 11.29 1.65 6.32
CA ARG A 16 12.04 2.72 6.99
C ARG A 16 13.56 2.52 6.94
N SER A 17 14.01 1.29 6.76
CA SER A 17 15.43 0.98 6.51
C SER A 17 15.87 1.40 5.11
N GLY A 18 14.93 1.80 4.26
CA GLY A 18 15.16 2.24 2.90
C GLY A 18 15.06 1.12 1.87
N GLN A 19 14.72 -0.11 2.29
CA GLN A 19 14.45 -1.20 1.35
C GLN A 19 13.22 -0.87 0.52
N THR A 20 13.33 -1.10 -0.78
CA THR A 20 12.28 -0.80 -1.76
C THR A 20 12.02 -2.05 -2.58
N ALA A 21 10.74 -2.33 -2.82
CA ALA A 21 10.28 -3.36 -3.74
C ALA A 21 9.21 -2.76 -4.65
N ASP A 22 9.17 -3.21 -5.90
CA ASP A 22 8.17 -2.80 -6.87
C ASP A 22 7.58 -4.00 -7.61
N PHE A 23 6.30 -3.88 -7.95
CA PHE A 23 5.54 -4.93 -8.61
C PHE A 23 4.72 -4.33 -9.74
N LYS A 24 4.87 -4.91 -10.93
CA LYS A 24 3.87 -4.73 -11.98
C LYS A 24 2.66 -5.61 -11.64
N LEU A 25 1.52 -4.99 -11.35
CA LEU A 25 0.27 -5.70 -11.12
C LEU A 25 -0.39 -6.03 -12.46
N GLU A 26 -1.10 -7.16 -12.52
CA GLU A 26 -1.99 -7.45 -13.66
C GLU A 26 -3.24 -6.56 -13.61
N LYS A 27 -3.73 -6.29 -12.40
CA LYS A 27 -4.88 -5.41 -12.15
C LYS A 27 -4.74 -4.74 -10.79
N LEU A 28 -5.21 -3.49 -10.70
CA LEU A 28 -5.30 -2.78 -9.42
C LEU A 28 -6.59 -3.18 -8.69
N ASP A 29 -6.57 -4.34 -8.04
CA ASP A 29 -7.63 -4.80 -7.14
C ASP A 29 -7.05 -5.44 -5.86
N ALA A 30 -7.93 -5.76 -4.91
CA ALA A 30 -7.50 -6.28 -3.61
C ALA A 30 -6.74 -7.61 -3.73
N ALA A 31 -7.13 -8.50 -4.65
CA ALA A 31 -6.51 -9.82 -4.76
C ALA A 31 -5.04 -9.73 -5.22
N HIS A 32 -4.79 -8.91 -6.25
CA HIS A 32 -3.42 -8.71 -6.75
C HIS A 32 -2.56 -7.91 -5.76
N VAL A 33 -3.15 -6.93 -5.06
CA VAL A 33 -2.46 -6.18 -4.01
C VAL A 33 -2.10 -7.10 -2.82
N ILE A 34 -3.01 -7.99 -2.40
CA ILE A 34 -2.74 -8.97 -1.34
C ILE A 34 -1.60 -9.90 -1.75
N ALA A 35 -1.67 -10.50 -2.95
CA ALA A 35 -0.64 -11.40 -3.42
C ALA A 35 0.76 -10.75 -3.45
N ALA A 36 0.84 -9.46 -3.80
CA ALA A 36 2.10 -8.71 -3.84
C ALA A 36 2.60 -8.28 -2.45
N LEU A 37 1.72 -7.81 -1.57
CA LEU A 37 2.10 -7.24 -0.27
C LEU A 37 2.29 -8.28 0.83
N GLN A 38 1.48 -9.34 0.85
CA GLN A 38 1.50 -10.34 1.92
C GLN A 38 2.87 -11.00 2.16
N PRO A 39 3.70 -11.33 1.15
CA PRO A 39 5.03 -11.89 1.40
C PRO A 39 6.05 -10.86 1.92
N LEU A 40 5.75 -9.56 1.87
CA LEU A 40 6.68 -8.49 2.26
C LEU A 40 6.43 -7.94 3.67
N LEU A 41 5.21 -8.10 4.19
CA LEU A 41 4.79 -7.43 5.41
C LEU A 41 4.68 -8.42 6.56
N ASP A 42 5.43 -8.15 7.64
CA ASP A 42 5.22 -8.80 8.92
C ASP A 42 3.83 -8.46 9.50
N GLN A 43 3.28 -9.36 10.31
CA GLN A 43 1.96 -9.17 10.93
C GLN A 43 1.89 -7.91 11.83
N GLU A 44 3.03 -7.51 12.39
CA GLU A 44 3.19 -6.33 13.24
C GLU A 44 3.49 -5.05 12.44
N ALA A 45 3.64 -5.16 11.11
CA ALA A 45 3.89 -4.01 10.27
C ALA A 45 2.68 -3.06 10.24
N ILE A 46 2.96 -1.79 9.94
CA ILE A 46 1.94 -0.77 9.70
C ILE A 46 1.98 -0.39 8.23
N LEU A 47 0.92 -0.72 7.50
CA LEU A 47 0.76 -0.31 6.12
C LEU A 47 0.34 1.17 6.07
N CYS A 48 1.16 2.02 5.46
CA CYS A 48 0.84 3.42 5.18
C CYS A 48 0.56 3.58 3.68
N SER A 49 -0.61 4.10 3.30
CA SER A 49 -0.97 4.27 1.88
C SER A 49 -1.84 5.49 1.60
N ASP A 50 -2.05 5.82 0.33
CA ASP A 50 -2.82 6.98 -0.16
C ASP A 50 -4.35 6.89 0.04
N SER A 51 -4.80 6.00 0.94
CA SER A 51 -6.20 5.73 1.28
C SER A 51 -7.05 5.11 0.16
N ALA A 52 -6.47 4.64 -0.94
CA ALA A 52 -7.23 3.88 -1.92
C ALA A 52 -7.87 2.62 -1.29
N GLY A 53 -9.12 2.34 -1.68
CA GLY A 53 -9.95 1.29 -1.05
C GLY A 53 -9.36 -0.12 -1.10
N VAL A 54 -8.49 -0.41 -2.08
CA VAL A 54 -7.78 -1.69 -2.21
C VAL A 54 -6.89 -1.98 -0.99
N TYR A 55 -6.30 -0.95 -0.37
CA TYR A 55 -5.43 -1.11 0.81
C TYR A 55 -6.22 -1.33 2.09
N ALA A 56 -7.41 -0.74 2.21
CA ALA A 56 -8.31 -1.03 3.30
C ALA A 56 -8.84 -2.48 3.22
N ALA A 57 -9.11 -2.97 2.00
CA ALA A 57 -9.49 -4.37 1.78
C ALA A 57 -8.34 -5.33 2.14
N PHE A 58 -7.10 -5.01 1.73
CA PHE A 58 -5.90 -5.75 2.14
C PHE A 58 -5.81 -5.89 3.66
N ALA A 59 -5.86 -4.76 4.37
CA ALA A 59 -5.70 -4.74 5.82
C ALA A 59 -6.77 -5.54 6.57
N ARG A 60 -8.02 -5.49 6.08
CA ARG A 60 -9.12 -6.32 6.63
C ARG A 60 -8.88 -7.81 6.38
N ALA A 61 -8.33 -8.18 5.24
CA ALA A 61 -8.07 -9.58 4.88
C ALA A 61 -6.88 -10.18 5.63
N THR A 62 -5.84 -9.38 5.93
CA THR A 62 -4.60 -9.85 6.56
C THR A 62 -4.49 -9.52 8.05
N GLY A 63 -5.35 -8.64 8.58
CA GLY A 63 -5.26 -8.16 9.97
C GLY A 63 -4.10 -7.19 10.22
N ILE A 64 -3.36 -6.79 9.19
CA ILE A 64 -2.25 -5.83 9.29
C ILE A 64 -2.81 -4.43 9.54
N ALA A 65 -2.18 -3.68 10.44
CA ALA A 65 -2.61 -2.32 10.76
C ALA A 65 -2.49 -1.40 9.53
N HIS A 66 -3.54 -0.61 9.26
CA HIS A 66 -3.57 0.33 8.14
C HIS A 66 -3.69 1.77 8.60
N ARG A 67 -2.78 2.61 8.12
CA ARG A 67 -2.74 4.06 8.38
C ARG A 67 -2.86 4.80 7.05
N PRO A 68 -4.10 5.15 6.63
CA PRO A 68 -4.29 5.96 5.43
C PRO A 68 -3.68 7.36 5.62
N LEU A 69 -2.92 7.81 4.64
CA LEU A 69 -2.33 9.15 4.60
C LEU A 69 -3.27 10.09 3.85
N ASN A 70 -3.68 11.19 4.51
CA ASN A 70 -4.42 12.25 3.86
C ASN A 70 -3.47 13.15 3.07
N ILE A 71 -3.18 12.78 1.83
CA ILE A 71 -2.23 13.50 0.96
C ILE A 71 -2.78 14.86 0.50
N GLN A 72 -4.10 15.09 0.61
CA GLN A 72 -4.74 16.30 0.09
C GLN A 72 -4.81 17.42 1.13
N HIS A 73 -4.87 17.12 2.43
CA HIS A 73 -5.12 18.13 3.48
C HIS A 73 -4.37 17.89 4.80
N GLY A 74 -3.27 17.12 4.83
CA GLY A 74 -2.61 16.73 6.08
C GLY A 74 -1.08 16.77 6.07
N PRO A 75 -0.44 16.60 7.26
CA PRO A 75 1.00 16.52 7.40
C PRO A 75 1.56 15.32 6.62
N ARG A 76 2.61 15.55 5.84
CA ARG A 76 3.33 14.51 5.06
C ARG A 76 4.21 13.60 5.93
N VAL A 77 4.28 13.90 7.21
CA VAL A 77 5.01 13.17 8.24
C VAL A 77 4.07 13.00 9.42
N LEU A 78 3.67 11.77 9.71
CA LEU A 78 2.88 11.42 10.89
C LEU A 78 3.83 10.76 11.88
N ASP A 79 4.25 11.53 12.89
CA ASP A 79 5.27 11.18 13.90
C ASP A 79 6.60 10.66 13.29
N GLY A 80 7.72 11.26 13.68
CA GLY A 80 9.06 10.78 13.28
C GLY A 80 9.43 9.38 13.80
N VAL A 81 8.46 8.60 14.29
CA VAL A 81 8.63 7.43 15.14
C VAL A 81 7.63 6.34 14.73
N PHE A 82 8.03 5.50 13.80
CA PHE A 82 7.71 4.07 13.74
C PHE A 82 8.90 3.35 13.07
#